data_AF-A0A9Q0LN20-F1
#
_entry.id   AF-A0A9Q0LN20-F1
#
_cell.length_a   1.000
_cell.length_b   1.000
_cell.length_c   1.000
_cell.angle_alpha   90.00
_cell.angle_beta   90.00
_cell.angle_gamma   90.00
#
_symmetry.space_group_name_H-M   'P 1'
#
loop_
_entity.id
_entity.type
_entity.pdbx_description
1 polymer ?
#
loop_
_entity_poly.entity_id
_entity_poly.type
_entity_poly.pdbx_seq_one_letter_code
_entity_poly.pdbx_strand_id
1 'polypeptide(L)'
;MNNNNNNNNNNNNNQNENQIENQIENANQIENQIENENENQIKNLQKKITKNLIEDYSNLLNGNSFKNFSIFVENKSNSFEFKVHKSILSTRSPFFNEFLKEENEINQISLEEFNKKEMESILKYIYHGNISFENQENLFQLFQISIYFKLDLLKKILQKKISNSINYSNFFQFFFQNRNLKLNEIEMKCFELINQNFSKIKNNENLFNLTEEEIIKFIQFKQEKKENFQFDFFQFLMEWTQKRNERLKRKKEKERENEKKRLFHSFFSLFDKDSISKEDFDKLKQFDSFPNSFVIDIQNQVIQNKDKEIENKDKEIENKEKEIENKDKEIEAKNKEIEEKWKKEVEELKYKFELIELEKIFSDSEIIKDNEYVKKLQEWINDDDFFSKMKKGFSAKRDGFDCKKWHNICGDKGKTLVIIKTKDNFIFGGFTEVGFSSNPSKWSENNVSWGKITDANAFIFSLRNDKGDRKPEKLKVKKGQEKEALRNSYENYGPIFGAGCDLQLSSNLQPGYTNFGDSYTLPNGVIYQTALSKSYLAGSYDKWVVDELETYFI
;
A
#
# COMPACT_ATOMS: atom_id res chain seq x y z
N MET A 1 29.81 -0.86 51.48
CA MET A 1 28.68 -1.52 50.81
C MET A 1 27.84 -0.42 50.17
N ASN A 2 28.01 -0.28 48.86
CA ASN A 2 27.32 0.68 47.99
C ASN A 2 25.91 0.17 47.63
N ASN A 3 25.10 1.10 47.14
CA ASN A 3 23.82 0.94 46.45
C ASN A 3 22.59 0.68 47.31
N ASN A 4 21.82 1.74 47.56
CA ASN A 4 20.38 1.82 47.31
C ASN A 4 19.84 3.11 47.92
N ASN A 5 19.69 4.19 47.14
CA ASN A 5 18.81 5.31 47.52
C ASN A 5 18.45 6.30 46.39
N ASN A 6 18.55 5.91 45.11
CA ASN A 6 18.22 6.80 43.99
C ASN A 6 16.94 6.45 43.20
N ASN A 7 16.15 5.45 43.62
CA ASN A 7 14.93 5.06 42.88
C ASN A 7 13.58 5.46 43.53
N ASN A 8 13.55 6.06 44.73
CA ASN A 8 12.29 6.40 45.40
C ASN A 8 11.82 7.85 45.23
N ASN A 9 12.66 8.78 44.75
CA ASN A 9 12.26 10.19 44.61
C ASN A 9 11.61 10.51 43.25
N ASN A 10 11.85 9.74 42.19
CA ASN A 10 11.24 10.01 40.88
C ASN A 10 9.80 9.45 40.74
N ASN A 11 9.47 8.36 41.45
CA ASN A 11 8.11 7.79 41.40
C ASN A 11 7.08 8.59 42.23
N ASN A 12 7.49 9.18 43.36
CA ASN A 12 6.60 9.99 44.19
C ASN A 12 6.28 11.35 43.56
N ASN A 13 7.22 11.96 42.83
CA ASN A 13 6.95 13.21 42.12
C ASN A 13 5.98 13.00 40.95
N ASN A 14 6.18 11.94 40.15
CA ASN A 14 5.27 11.63 39.04
C ASN A 14 3.86 11.22 39.51
N GLN A 15 3.71 10.57 40.66
CA GLN A 15 2.38 10.25 41.22
C GLN A 15 1.66 11.48 41.77
N ASN A 16 2.40 12.42 42.38
CA ASN A 16 1.83 13.68 42.86
C ASN A 16 1.43 14.62 41.71
N GLU A 17 2.24 14.72 40.66
CA GLU A 17 1.89 15.52 39.47
C GLU A 17 0.64 14.98 38.77
N ASN A 18 0.55 13.65 38.56
CA ASN A 18 -0.65 13.03 38.00
C ASN A 18 -1.90 13.18 38.90
N GLN A 19 -1.75 13.21 40.22
CA GLN A 19 -2.89 13.46 41.12
C GLN A 19 -3.35 14.92 41.06
N ILE A 20 -2.43 15.87 40.95
CA ILE A 20 -2.74 17.30 40.82
C ILE A 20 -3.40 17.59 39.47
N GLU A 21 -2.90 17.03 38.37
CA GLU A 21 -3.52 17.18 37.05
C GLU A 21 -4.95 16.63 37.01
N ASN A 22 -5.19 15.44 37.60
CA ASN A 22 -6.54 14.88 37.71
C ASN A 22 -7.48 15.73 38.60
N GLN A 23 -6.95 16.38 39.65
CA GLN A 23 -7.74 17.29 40.48
C GLN A 23 -8.10 18.59 39.75
N ILE A 24 -7.17 19.13 38.96
CA ILE A 24 -7.41 20.31 38.12
C ILE A 24 -8.43 19.99 37.03
N GLU A 25 -8.34 18.83 36.38
CA GLU A 25 -9.28 18.43 35.33
C GLU A 25 -10.70 18.22 35.90
N ASN A 26 -10.83 17.62 37.08
CA ASN A 26 -12.11 17.50 37.78
C ASN A 26 -12.68 18.87 38.21
N ALA A 27 -11.83 19.78 38.70
CA ALA A 27 -12.26 21.13 39.06
C ALA A 27 -12.80 21.90 37.85
N ASN A 28 -12.08 21.83 36.71
CA ASN A 28 -12.50 22.43 35.45
C ASN A 28 -13.84 21.84 34.94
N GLN A 29 -14.05 20.52 35.09
CA GLN A 29 -15.32 19.90 34.71
C GLN A 29 -16.50 20.37 35.59
N ILE A 30 -16.27 20.55 36.89
CA ILE A 30 -17.28 21.06 37.83
C ILE A 30 -17.59 22.53 37.55
N GLU A 31 -16.58 23.37 37.29
CA GLU A 31 -16.78 24.78 36.93
C GLU A 31 -17.60 24.92 35.64
N ASN A 32 -17.30 24.13 34.61
CA ASN A 32 -18.07 24.11 33.37
C ASN A 32 -19.53 23.66 33.60
N GLN A 33 -19.79 22.72 34.51
CA GLN A 33 -21.16 22.31 34.84
C GLN A 33 -21.94 23.43 35.57
N ILE A 34 -21.29 24.12 36.52
CA ILE A 34 -21.88 25.24 37.25
C ILE A 34 -22.17 26.43 36.32
N GLU A 35 -21.25 26.76 35.41
CA GLU A 35 -21.46 27.81 34.42
C GLU A 35 -22.66 27.49 33.51
N ASN A 36 -22.76 26.24 33.03
CA ASN A 36 -23.90 25.81 32.23
C ASN A 36 -25.23 25.87 32.99
N GLU A 37 -25.26 25.51 34.28
CA GLU A 37 -26.47 25.62 35.11
C GLU A 37 -26.87 27.08 35.34
N ASN A 38 -25.91 27.96 35.62
CA ASN A 38 -26.15 29.39 35.81
C ASN A 38 -26.66 30.06 34.53
N GLU A 39 -26.07 29.74 33.37
CA GLU A 39 -26.57 30.20 32.07
C GLU A 39 -28.02 29.75 31.84
N ASN A 40 -28.36 28.52 32.20
CA ASN A 40 -29.72 28.00 32.06
C ASN A 40 -30.71 28.74 32.96
N GLN A 41 -30.33 29.10 34.19
CA GLN A 41 -31.16 29.93 35.07
C GLN A 41 -31.37 31.34 34.51
N ILE A 42 -30.33 31.98 33.99
CA ILE A 42 -30.43 33.31 33.35
C ILE A 42 -31.34 33.24 32.12
N LYS A 43 -31.17 32.23 31.26
CA LYS A 43 -32.05 31.99 30.09
C LYS A 43 -33.52 31.83 30.52
N ASN A 44 -33.79 31.19 31.66
CA ASN A 44 -35.16 31.03 32.18
C ASN A 44 -35.74 32.34 32.71
N LEU A 45 -34.96 33.17 33.41
CA LEU A 45 -35.39 34.50 33.84
C LEU A 45 -35.66 35.41 32.63
N GLN A 46 -34.80 35.40 31.61
CA GLN A 46 -35.01 36.13 30.37
C GLN A 46 -36.29 35.69 29.65
N LYS A 47 -36.58 34.38 29.57
CA LYS A 47 -37.85 33.87 29.04
C LYS A 47 -39.05 34.40 29.82
N LYS A 48 -38.96 34.48 31.15
CA LYS A 48 -40.03 35.03 32.01
C LYS A 48 -40.24 36.53 31.76
N ILE A 49 -39.17 37.31 31.64
CA ILE A 49 -39.25 38.73 31.29
C ILE A 49 -39.94 38.93 29.94
N THR A 50 -39.51 38.19 28.91
CA THR A 50 -40.14 38.26 27.58
C THR A 50 -41.61 37.86 27.62
N LYS A 51 -41.98 36.84 28.42
CA LYS A 51 -43.37 36.43 28.61
C LYS A 51 -44.22 37.55 29.24
N ASN A 52 -43.70 38.20 30.28
CA ASN A 52 -44.40 39.33 30.91
C ASN A 52 -44.58 40.48 29.92
N LEU A 53 -43.55 40.81 29.13
CA LEU A 53 -43.64 41.85 28.10
C LEU A 53 -44.72 41.55 27.04
N ILE A 54 -44.83 40.29 26.61
CA ILE A 54 -45.89 39.82 25.70
C ILE A 54 -47.28 40.03 26.33
N GLU A 55 -47.43 39.73 27.62
CA GLU A 55 -48.67 39.91 28.37
C GLU A 55 -49.03 41.41 28.53
N ASP A 56 -48.04 42.25 28.83
CA ASP A 56 -48.21 43.70 28.94
C ASP A 56 -48.70 44.31 27.62
N TYR A 57 -48.11 43.93 26.48
CA TYR A 57 -48.58 44.38 25.16
C TYR A 57 -49.94 43.78 24.79
N SER A 58 -50.28 42.58 25.26
CA SER A 58 -51.61 42.01 25.09
C SER A 58 -52.66 42.81 25.88
N ASN A 59 -52.36 43.19 27.11
CA ASN A 59 -53.19 44.04 27.94
C ASN A 59 -53.37 45.42 27.30
N LEU A 60 -52.33 45.96 26.67
CA LEU A 60 -52.40 47.24 25.95
C LEU A 60 -53.28 47.16 24.70
N LEU A 61 -53.25 46.04 23.96
CA LEU A 61 -54.13 45.82 22.81
C LEU A 61 -55.61 45.73 23.24
N ASN A 62 -55.89 45.04 24.35
CA ASN A 62 -57.25 44.80 24.85
C ASN A 62 -57.81 45.96 25.68
N GLY A 63 -56.95 46.76 26.32
CA GLY A 63 -57.33 47.92 27.13
C GLY A 63 -57.71 49.15 26.29
N ASN A 64 -58.10 50.24 26.96
CA ASN A 64 -58.50 51.50 26.30
C ASN A 64 -57.48 52.65 26.44
N SER A 65 -56.37 52.42 27.15
CA SER A 65 -55.39 53.47 27.44
C SER A 65 -54.61 53.89 26.20
N PHE A 66 -54.43 55.19 26.00
CA PHE A 66 -53.48 55.81 25.05
C PHE A 66 -53.60 55.43 23.55
N LYS A 67 -54.71 54.81 23.14
CA LYS A 67 -55.02 54.52 21.74
C LYS A 67 -55.33 55.80 20.97
N ASN A 68 -54.60 56.06 19.90
CA ASN A 68 -54.64 57.32 19.14
C ASN A 68 -54.80 57.14 17.63
N PHE A 69 -55.20 55.94 17.18
CA PHE A 69 -55.46 55.62 15.78
C PHE A 69 -56.58 54.61 15.64
N SER A 70 -57.42 54.75 14.62
CA SER A 70 -58.54 53.83 14.33
C SER A 70 -58.36 53.13 12.98
N ILE A 71 -58.42 51.80 12.98
CA ILE A 71 -58.47 51.00 11.74
C ILE A 71 -59.91 50.53 11.55
N PHE A 72 -60.50 50.84 10.40
CA PHE A 72 -61.81 50.36 10.00
C PHE A 72 -61.65 49.23 8.98
N VAL A 73 -62.34 48.10 9.19
CA VAL A 73 -62.36 46.97 8.25
C VAL A 73 -63.79 46.59 7.86
N GLU A 74 -63.93 45.89 6.73
CA GLU A 74 -65.21 45.54 6.06
C GLU A 74 -65.98 46.77 5.48
N ASN A 75 -66.71 46.61 4.36
CA ASN A 75 -67.44 47.74 3.73
C ASN A 75 -68.97 47.55 3.59
N LYS A 76 -69.68 48.67 3.77
CA LYS A 76 -71.07 49.05 3.41
C LYS A 76 -72.27 48.63 4.25
N SER A 77 -72.12 47.93 5.37
CA SER A 77 -73.21 47.84 6.38
C SER A 77 -72.79 47.49 7.80
N ASN A 78 -71.62 46.89 8.02
CA ASN A 78 -71.02 46.64 9.35
C ASN A 78 -69.52 46.93 9.30
N SER A 79 -69.10 48.19 9.49
CA SER A 79 -67.68 48.49 9.67
C SER A 79 -67.25 48.17 11.11
N PHE A 80 -66.14 47.46 11.27
CA PHE A 80 -65.56 47.18 12.58
C PHE A 80 -64.39 48.14 12.85
N GLU A 81 -64.47 48.87 13.97
CA GLU A 81 -63.41 49.79 14.41
C GLU A 81 -62.43 49.09 15.36
N PHE A 82 -61.14 49.18 15.06
CA PHE A 82 -60.04 48.81 15.95
C PHE A 82 -59.27 50.06 16.39
N LYS A 83 -59.44 50.45 17.65
CA LYS A 83 -58.62 51.50 18.28
C LYS A 83 -57.27 50.93 18.70
N VAL A 84 -56.19 51.57 18.26
CA VAL A 84 -54.81 51.07 18.34
C VAL A 84 -53.80 52.22 18.53
N HIS A 85 -52.52 51.87 18.71
CA HIS A 85 -51.43 52.80 18.99
C HIS A 85 -50.57 53.02 17.73
N LYS A 86 -50.44 54.29 17.28
CA LYS A 86 -49.57 54.65 16.14
C LYS A 86 -48.13 54.18 16.33
N SER A 87 -47.59 54.35 17.54
CA SER A 87 -46.20 54.00 17.88
C SER A 87 -45.91 52.51 17.69
N ILE A 88 -46.83 51.64 18.12
CA ILE A 88 -46.66 50.18 17.99
C ILE A 88 -46.80 49.77 16.52
N LEU A 89 -47.84 50.27 15.82
CA LEU A 89 -48.04 49.96 14.40
C LEU A 89 -46.84 50.38 13.55
N SER A 90 -46.40 51.64 13.65
CA SER A 90 -45.26 52.17 12.89
C SER A 90 -43.94 51.45 13.21
N THR A 91 -43.72 51.06 14.46
CA THR A 91 -42.49 50.33 14.85
C THR A 91 -42.47 48.91 14.29
N ARG A 92 -43.64 48.27 14.18
CA ARG A 92 -43.74 46.82 13.92
C ARG A 92 -44.15 46.49 12.49
N SER A 93 -44.62 47.47 11.72
CA SER A 93 -45.02 47.33 10.33
C SER A 93 -44.47 48.50 9.50
N PRO A 94 -43.59 48.23 8.52
CA PRO A 94 -43.09 49.24 7.60
C PRO A 94 -44.21 49.94 6.82
N PHE A 95 -45.29 49.23 6.47
CA PHE A 95 -46.47 49.82 5.83
C PHE A 95 -47.05 50.96 6.67
N PHE A 96 -47.35 50.70 7.96
CA PHE A 96 -47.90 51.74 8.83
C PHE A 96 -46.88 52.84 9.13
N ASN A 97 -45.58 52.54 9.17
CA ASN A 97 -44.54 53.56 9.33
C ASN A 97 -44.50 54.54 8.15
N GLU A 98 -44.59 54.04 6.92
CA GLU A 98 -44.64 54.86 5.71
C GLU A 98 -45.96 55.65 5.67
N PHE A 99 -47.09 54.98 5.83
CA PHE A 99 -48.43 55.60 5.82
C PHE A 99 -48.55 56.75 6.84
N LEU A 100 -48.06 56.56 8.06
CA LEU A 100 -48.14 57.58 9.12
C LEU A 100 -47.12 58.72 8.95
N LYS A 101 -46.11 58.58 8.08
CA LYS A 101 -45.14 59.63 7.77
C LYS A 101 -45.59 60.57 6.66
N GLU A 102 -46.39 60.06 5.72
CA GLU A 102 -46.82 60.84 4.55
C GLU A 102 -47.84 61.92 4.90
N GLU A 103 -48.59 61.78 6.01
CA GLU A 103 -49.57 62.77 6.44
C GLU A 103 -49.57 62.93 7.97
N ASN A 104 -49.04 64.07 8.46
CA ASN A 104 -48.81 64.35 9.89
C ASN A 104 -50.09 64.35 10.78
N GLU A 105 -51.30 64.35 10.20
CA GLU A 105 -52.57 64.44 10.94
C GLU A 105 -53.53 63.24 10.78
N ILE A 106 -53.16 62.16 10.06
CA ILE A 106 -54.09 61.03 9.90
C ILE A 106 -54.29 60.30 11.23
N ASN A 107 -55.54 60.22 11.69
CA ASN A 107 -55.94 59.47 12.88
C ASN A 107 -56.72 58.18 12.58
N GLN A 108 -56.97 57.86 11.30
CA GLN A 108 -57.70 56.65 10.91
C GLN A 108 -57.31 56.11 9.53
N ILE A 109 -57.56 54.82 9.28
CA ILE A 109 -57.43 54.18 7.96
C ILE A 109 -58.59 53.21 7.74
N SER A 110 -59.09 53.14 6.50
CA SER A 110 -60.11 52.17 6.08
C SER A 110 -59.48 51.11 5.18
N LEU A 111 -59.60 49.84 5.56
CA LEU A 111 -59.06 48.68 4.86
C LEU A 111 -60.19 47.71 4.55
N GLU A 112 -60.84 47.94 3.42
CA GLU A 112 -62.09 47.27 3.04
C GLU A 112 -61.88 45.81 2.60
N GLU A 113 -60.65 45.47 2.20
CA GLU A 113 -60.23 44.14 1.74
C GLU A 113 -60.04 43.10 2.86
N PHE A 114 -60.08 43.49 4.13
CA PHE A 114 -59.86 42.60 5.27
C PHE A 114 -61.13 42.42 6.10
N ASN A 115 -61.31 41.23 6.69
CA ASN A 115 -62.38 40.99 7.65
C ASN A 115 -61.92 41.17 9.10
N LYS A 116 -62.90 41.21 10.02
CA LYS A 116 -62.64 41.37 11.46
C LYS A 116 -61.64 40.35 12.02
N LYS A 117 -61.80 39.06 11.70
CA LYS A 117 -60.99 37.97 12.28
C LYS A 117 -59.54 38.02 11.81
N GLU A 118 -59.33 38.34 10.55
CA GLU A 118 -58.01 38.57 9.95
C GLU A 118 -57.29 39.73 10.63
N MET A 119 -57.97 40.88 10.76
CA MET A 119 -57.39 42.06 11.38
C MET A 119 -57.06 41.83 12.87
N GLU A 120 -57.93 41.16 13.61
CA GLU A 120 -57.66 40.76 15.01
C GLU A 120 -56.40 39.90 15.13
N SER A 121 -56.23 38.92 14.23
CA SER A 121 -55.09 38.02 14.23
C SER A 121 -53.77 38.77 13.95
N ILE A 122 -53.81 39.73 13.04
CA ILE A 122 -52.65 40.55 12.67
C ILE A 122 -52.29 41.56 13.76
N LEU A 123 -53.28 42.16 14.41
CA LEU A 123 -53.03 43.06 15.55
C LEU A 123 -52.40 42.32 16.73
N LYS A 124 -52.89 41.11 17.05
CA LYS A 124 -52.26 40.24 18.06
C LYS A 124 -50.79 39.97 17.73
N TYR A 125 -50.49 39.68 16.46
CA TYR A 125 -49.11 39.49 16.01
C TYR A 125 -48.26 40.77 16.13
N ILE A 126 -48.79 41.92 15.73
CA ILE A 126 -48.07 43.20 15.79
C ILE A 126 -47.70 43.56 17.23
N TYR A 127 -48.64 43.40 18.17
CA TYR A 127 -48.45 43.78 19.57
C TYR A 127 -47.58 42.82 20.34
N HIS A 128 -47.84 41.51 20.23
CA HIS A 128 -47.22 40.54 21.13
C HIS A 128 -46.71 39.28 20.42
N GLY A 129 -46.58 39.32 19.09
CA GLY A 129 -45.89 38.30 18.29
C GLY A 129 -46.61 36.96 18.13
N ASN A 130 -47.76 36.76 18.78
CA ASN A 130 -48.51 35.50 18.69
C ASN A 130 -49.55 35.58 17.58
N ILE A 131 -49.75 34.46 16.89
CA ILE A 131 -50.80 34.29 15.88
C ILE A 131 -51.54 32.97 16.12
N SER A 132 -52.87 33.01 16.06
CA SER A 132 -53.73 31.83 16.19
C SER A 132 -54.10 31.31 14.80
N PHE A 133 -53.78 30.04 14.52
CA PHE A 133 -54.13 29.37 13.26
C PHE A 133 -55.33 28.46 13.49
N GLU A 134 -56.54 29.04 13.56
CA GLU A 134 -57.74 28.27 13.91
C GLU A 134 -58.19 27.33 12.76
N ASN A 135 -58.07 27.74 11.49
CA ASN A 135 -58.49 26.96 10.32
C ASN A 135 -57.47 27.02 9.16
N GLN A 136 -57.36 25.93 8.37
CA GLN A 136 -56.48 25.88 7.19
C GLN A 136 -56.88 26.86 6.08
N GLU A 137 -58.17 27.17 5.95
CA GLU A 137 -58.69 28.11 4.94
C GLU A 137 -58.25 29.56 5.14
N ASN A 138 -57.69 29.93 6.31
CA ASN A 138 -57.26 31.30 6.61
C ASN A 138 -55.74 31.52 6.38
N LEU A 139 -54.97 30.48 6.02
CA LEU A 139 -53.51 30.60 5.95
C LEU A 139 -53.04 31.43 4.74
N PHE A 140 -53.71 31.30 3.60
CA PHE A 140 -53.35 32.01 2.37
C PHE A 140 -53.71 33.51 2.47
N GLN A 141 -54.84 33.83 3.07
CA GLN A 141 -55.30 35.20 3.33
C GLN A 141 -54.36 35.87 4.35
N LEU A 142 -54.06 35.23 5.48
CA LEU A 142 -53.06 35.74 6.43
C LEU A 142 -51.69 35.95 5.78
N PHE A 143 -51.30 35.09 4.83
CA PHE A 143 -50.06 35.26 4.08
C PHE A 143 -50.09 36.50 3.19
N GLN A 144 -51.19 36.74 2.46
CA GLN A 144 -51.38 37.95 1.66
C GLN A 144 -51.36 39.21 2.55
N ILE A 145 -52.01 39.16 3.71
CA ILE A 145 -52.02 40.27 4.67
C ILE A 145 -50.62 40.54 5.23
N SER A 146 -49.83 39.49 5.49
CA SER A 146 -48.44 39.64 5.92
C SER A 146 -47.57 40.34 4.89
N ILE A 147 -47.84 40.14 3.59
CA ILE A 147 -47.16 40.86 2.51
C ILE A 147 -47.63 42.32 2.48
N TYR A 148 -48.95 42.54 2.52
CA TYR A 148 -49.55 43.88 2.48
C TYR A 148 -48.99 44.79 3.58
N PHE A 149 -48.97 44.31 4.83
CA PHE A 149 -48.43 45.06 5.96
C PHE A 149 -46.90 44.96 6.11
N LYS A 150 -46.21 44.36 5.14
CA LYS A 150 -44.73 44.20 5.12
C LYS A 150 -44.18 43.52 6.40
N LEU A 151 -44.84 42.46 6.86
CA LEU A 151 -44.50 41.70 8.08
C LEU A 151 -43.62 40.47 7.77
N ASP A 152 -42.32 40.69 7.58
CA ASP A 152 -41.39 39.67 7.05
C ASP A 152 -41.28 38.38 7.89
N LEU A 153 -41.23 38.50 9.22
CA LEU A 153 -41.14 37.32 10.10
C LEU A 153 -42.45 36.51 10.07
N LEU A 154 -43.61 37.19 10.05
CA LEU A 154 -44.89 36.53 9.91
C LEU A 154 -45.01 35.82 8.57
N LYS A 155 -44.61 36.49 7.48
CA LYS A 155 -44.55 35.94 6.14
C LYS A 155 -43.75 34.62 6.12
N LYS A 156 -42.57 34.60 6.74
CA LYS A 156 -41.73 33.38 6.86
C LYS A 156 -42.42 32.27 7.66
N ILE A 157 -43.02 32.59 8.80
CA ILE A 157 -43.75 31.61 9.63
C ILE A 157 -44.91 30.99 8.84
N LEU A 158 -45.72 31.82 8.19
CA LEU A 158 -46.86 31.41 7.39
C LEU A 158 -46.42 30.57 6.20
N GLN A 159 -45.37 30.97 5.48
CA GLN A 159 -44.80 30.18 4.38
C GLN A 159 -44.42 28.77 4.85
N LYS A 160 -43.70 28.65 5.98
CA LYS A 160 -43.33 27.34 6.54
C LYS A 160 -44.55 26.52 6.94
N LYS A 161 -45.55 27.16 7.54
CA LYS A 161 -46.80 26.50 7.96
C LYS A 161 -47.59 25.98 6.77
N ILE A 162 -47.77 26.82 5.74
CA ILE A 162 -48.45 26.44 4.47
C ILE A 162 -47.72 25.26 3.85
N SER A 163 -46.40 25.37 3.65
CA SER A 163 -45.60 24.28 3.09
C SER A 163 -45.72 22.99 3.91
N ASN A 164 -45.80 23.04 5.24
CA ASN A 164 -45.94 21.84 6.08
C ASN A 164 -47.35 21.25 6.11
N SER A 165 -48.38 22.01 5.69
CA SER A 165 -49.75 21.51 5.60
C SER A 165 -50.09 20.77 4.29
N ILE A 166 -49.19 20.85 3.30
CA ILE A 166 -49.35 20.17 2.01
C ILE A 166 -49.23 18.66 2.21
N ASN A 167 -50.20 17.91 1.69
CA ASN A 167 -50.26 16.45 1.71
C ASN A 167 -50.95 15.93 0.45
N TYR A 168 -51.07 14.60 0.33
CA TYR A 168 -51.61 13.94 -0.87
C TYR A 168 -53.06 14.32 -1.22
N SER A 169 -53.91 14.70 -0.26
CA SER A 169 -55.31 15.04 -0.54
C SER A 169 -55.51 16.49 -0.97
N ASN A 170 -54.62 17.40 -0.58
CA ASN A 170 -54.80 18.85 -0.79
C ASN A 170 -53.75 19.51 -1.71
N PHE A 171 -52.72 18.80 -2.18
CA PHE A 171 -51.61 19.43 -2.92
C PHE A 171 -52.03 20.11 -4.22
N PHE A 172 -53.04 19.61 -4.95
CA PHE A 172 -53.54 20.30 -6.15
C PHE A 172 -54.20 21.65 -5.82
N GLN A 173 -54.99 21.69 -4.76
CA GLN A 173 -55.60 22.94 -4.28
C GLN A 173 -54.52 23.96 -3.91
N PHE A 174 -53.52 23.52 -3.13
CA PHE A 174 -52.39 24.37 -2.73
C PHE A 174 -51.55 24.81 -3.93
N PHE A 175 -51.32 23.93 -4.91
CA PHE A 175 -50.61 24.24 -6.14
C PHE A 175 -51.31 25.35 -6.94
N PHE A 176 -52.63 25.23 -7.15
CA PHE A 176 -53.38 26.24 -7.90
C PHE A 176 -53.51 27.56 -7.14
N GLN A 177 -53.66 27.54 -5.82
CA GLN A 177 -53.63 28.75 -5.00
C GLN A 177 -52.25 29.44 -5.04
N ASN A 178 -51.17 28.68 -5.16
CA ASN A 178 -49.82 29.22 -5.27
C ASN A 178 -49.55 29.99 -6.57
N ARG A 179 -50.39 29.86 -7.61
CA ARG A 179 -50.23 30.66 -8.85
C ARG A 179 -50.22 32.17 -8.59
N ASN A 180 -51.02 32.61 -7.61
CA ASN A 180 -51.09 34.02 -7.22
C ASN A 180 -49.95 34.43 -6.27
N LEU A 181 -49.44 33.50 -5.45
CA LEU A 181 -48.43 33.80 -4.43
C LEU A 181 -46.99 33.61 -4.90
N LYS A 182 -46.77 32.75 -5.90
CA LYS A 182 -45.47 32.43 -6.51
C LYS A 182 -44.41 31.99 -5.50
N LEU A 183 -44.77 31.11 -4.55
CA LEU A 183 -43.86 30.59 -3.53
C LEU A 183 -43.17 29.31 -4.02
N ASN A 184 -41.84 29.36 -4.15
CA ASN A 184 -41.04 28.23 -4.62
C ASN A 184 -41.14 27.01 -3.71
N GLU A 185 -41.20 27.20 -2.38
CA GLU A 185 -41.28 26.06 -1.44
C GLU A 185 -42.57 25.25 -1.57
N ILE A 186 -43.69 25.89 -1.93
CA ILE A 186 -44.96 25.20 -2.20
C ILE A 186 -44.87 24.46 -3.55
N GLU A 187 -44.35 25.15 -4.58
CA GLU A 187 -44.18 24.59 -5.92
C GLU A 187 -43.31 23.32 -5.87
N MET A 188 -42.17 23.37 -5.18
CA MET A 188 -41.29 22.22 -4.98
C MET A 188 -42.03 21.07 -4.29
N LYS A 189 -42.63 21.29 -3.11
CA LYS A 189 -43.34 20.21 -2.38
C LYS A 189 -44.48 19.58 -3.19
N CYS A 190 -45.22 20.37 -3.97
CA CYS A 190 -46.24 19.83 -4.85
C CYS A 190 -45.63 18.99 -5.99
N PHE A 191 -44.52 19.42 -6.59
CA PHE A 191 -43.80 18.61 -7.57
C PHE A 191 -43.24 17.31 -6.99
N GLU A 192 -42.74 17.33 -5.75
CA GLU A 192 -42.32 16.11 -5.03
C GLU A 192 -43.47 15.11 -4.90
N LEU A 193 -44.65 15.58 -4.47
CA LEU A 193 -45.83 14.74 -4.32
C LEU A 193 -46.34 14.20 -5.66
N ILE A 194 -46.27 15.01 -6.72
CA ILE A 194 -46.59 14.56 -8.09
C ILE A 194 -45.60 13.46 -8.51
N ASN A 195 -44.29 13.67 -8.35
CA ASN A 195 -43.26 12.69 -8.73
C ASN A 195 -43.43 11.35 -7.98
N GLN A 196 -43.63 11.41 -6.66
CA GLN A 196 -43.76 10.22 -5.81
C GLN A 196 -44.98 9.35 -6.13
N ASN A 197 -46.06 9.98 -6.63
CA ASN A 197 -47.36 9.35 -6.83
C ASN A 197 -47.83 9.34 -8.29
N PHE A 198 -46.98 9.71 -9.24
CA PHE A 198 -47.37 9.98 -10.63
C PHE A 198 -48.18 8.85 -11.25
N SER A 199 -47.76 7.60 -11.08
CA SER A 199 -48.45 6.41 -11.60
C SER A 199 -49.91 6.29 -11.13
N LYS A 200 -50.24 6.78 -9.93
CA LYS A 200 -51.61 6.79 -9.37
C LYS A 200 -52.43 7.98 -9.85
N ILE A 201 -51.79 9.13 -10.10
CA ILE A 201 -52.46 10.38 -10.43
C ILE A 201 -52.44 10.71 -11.92
N LYS A 202 -51.76 9.95 -12.78
CA LYS A 202 -51.57 10.25 -14.22
C LYS A 202 -52.86 10.56 -14.99
N ASN A 203 -54.00 10.01 -14.55
CA ASN A 203 -55.32 10.22 -15.15
C ASN A 203 -56.16 11.29 -14.44
N ASN A 204 -55.64 11.98 -13.42
CA ASN A 204 -56.37 12.97 -12.64
C ASN A 204 -56.62 14.25 -13.44
N GLU A 205 -57.85 14.77 -13.45
CA GLU A 205 -58.20 16.00 -14.18
C GLU A 205 -57.37 17.21 -13.79
N ASN A 206 -56.94 17.33 -12.53
CA ASN A 206 -56.14 18.45 -12.08
C ASN A 206 -54.76 18.50 -12.77
N LEU A 207 -54.16 17.36 -13.13
CA LEU A 207 -52.92 17.37 -13.95
C LEU A 207 -53.17 17.95 -15.35
N PHE A 208 -54.35 17.69 -15.93
CA PHE A 208 -54.73 18.23 -17.23
C PHE A 208 -55.05 19.74 -17.22
N ASN A 209 -55.05 20.36 -16.04
CA ASN A 209 -55.24 21.81 -15.85
C ASN A 209 -53.93 22.56 -15.60
N LEU A 210 -52.78 21.87 -15.63
CA LEU A 210 -51.46 22.50 -15.61
C LEU A 210 -51.21 23.31 -16.90
N THR A 211 -50.46 24.40 -16.77
CA THR A 211 -50.01 25.23 -17.90
C THR A 211 -48.75 24.62 -18.55
N GLU A 212 -48.38 25.12 -19.74
CA GLU A 212 -47.14 24.70 -20.40
C GLU A 212 -45.91 25.05 -19.55
N GLU A 213 -45.88 26.24 -18.95
CA GLU A 213 -44.79 26.68 -18.08
C GLU A 213 -44.66 25.79 -16.83
N GLU A 214 -45.78 25.41 -16.21
CA GLU A 214 -45.80 24.52 -15.05
C GLU A 214 -45.28 23.12 -15.38
N ILE A 215 -45.63 22.60 -16.56
CA ILE A 215 -45.12 21.32 -17.05
C ILE A 215 -43.62 21.41 -17.32
N ILE A 216 -43.14 22.47 -17.97
CA ILE A 216 -41.71 22.68 -18.23
C ILE A 216 -40.94 22.73 -16.89
N LYS A 217 -41.42 23.51 -15.93
CA LYS A 217 -40.84 23.58 -14.59
C LYS A 217 -40.82 22.22 -13.90
N PHE A 218 -41.91 21.44 -14.02
CA PHE A 218 -41.96 20.10 -13.46
C PHE A 218 -40.97 19.14 -14.13
N ILE A 219 -40.80 19.22 -15.46
CA ILE A 219 -39.80 18.39 -16.17
C ILE A 219 -38.39 18.72 -15.70
N GLN A 220 -38.09 20.01 -15.54
CA GLN A 220 -36.81 20.55 -15.07
C GLN A 220 -36.55 20.31 -13.58
N PHE A 221 -37.58 19.94 -12.81
CA PHE A 221 -37.44 19.64 -11.39
C PHE A 221 -36.58 18.38 -11.20
N LYS A 222 -35.36 18.57 -10.68
CA LYS A 222 -34.38 17.50 -10.48
C LYS A 222 -34.72 16.68 -9.23
N GLN A 223 -35.21 15.46 -9.45
CA GLN A 223 -35.33 14.40 -8.44
C GLN A 223 -35.06 13.03 -9.08
N GLU A 224 -34.72 12.06 -8.24
CA GLU A 224 -34.73 10.64 -8.62
C GLU A 224 -36.14 10.25 -9.08
N LYS A 225 -36.27 10.01 -10.38
CA LYS A 225 -37.50 9.53 -11.00
C LYS A 225 -37.53 8.01 -10.85
N LYS A 226 -38.68 7.46 -10.42
CA LYS A 226 -38.86 6.01 -10.30
C LYS A 226 -38.76 5.32 -11.67
N GLU A 227 -38.45 4.02 -11.66
CA GLU A 227 -38.57 3.16 -12.85
C GLU A 227 -39.96 3.34 -13.51
N ASN A 228 -40.00 3.38 -14.84
CA ASN A 228 -41.18 3.61 -15.69
C ASN A 228 -41.83 5.00 -15.61
N PHE A 229 -41.35 5.93 -14.78
CA PHE A 229 -41.87 7.30 -14.74
C PHE A 229 -41.77 7.99 -16.11
N GLN A 230 -40.65 7.81 -16.81
CA GLN A 230 -40.42 8.47 -18.10
C GLN A 230 -41.46 8.10 -19.16
N PHE A 231 -41.79 6.81 -19.28
CA PHE A 231 -42.79 6.32 -20.21
C PHE A 231 -44.19 6.82 -19.85
N ASP A 232 -44.62 6.62 -18.59
CA ASP A 232 -45.94 7.06 -18.10
C ASP A 232 -46.11 8.59 -18.22
N PHE A 233 -45.05 9.35 -17.94
CA PHE A 233 -45.08 10.80 -18.02
C PHE A 233 -45.12 11.28 -19.48
N PHE A 234 -44.40 10.61 -20.39
CA PHE A 234 -44.49 10.90 -21.82
C PHE A 234 -45.89 10.62 -22.36
N GLN A 235 -46.51 9.50 -22.00
CA GLN A 235 -47.90 9.20 -22.36
C GLN A 235 -48.86 10.30 -21.85
N PHE A 236 -48.71 10.73 -20.60
CA PHE A 236 -49.47 11.85 -20.06
C PHE A 236 -49.30 13.14 -20.88
N LEU A 237 -48.08 13.48 -21.31
CA LEU A 237 -47.86 14.67 -22.15
C LEU A 237 -48.54 14.57 -23.51
N MET A 238 -48.59 13.37 -24.11
CA MET A 238 -49.35 13.13 -25.35
C MET A 238 -50.83 13.46 -25.13
N GLU A 239 -51.42 12.90 -24.09
CA GLU A 239 -52.83 13.10 -23.75
C GLU A 239 -53.14 14.55 -23.35
N TRP A 240 -52.24 15.20 -22.59
CA TRP A 240 -52.37 16.60 -22.20
C TRP A 240 -52.32 17.52 -23.41
N THR A 241 -51.39 17.27 -24.34
CA THR A 241 -51.26 18.05 -25.58
C THR A 241 -52.52 17.91 -26.43
N GLN A 242 -53.09 16.70 -26.50
CA GLN A 242 -54.34 16.45 -27.22
C GLN A 242 -55.54 17.20 -26.59
N LYS A 243 -55.75 17.06 -25.28
CA LYS A 243 -56.84 17.77 -24.57
C LYS A 243 -56.70 19.29 -24.65
N ARG A 244 -55.49 19.82 -24.56
CA ARG A 244 -55.23 21.25 -24.75
C ARG A 244 -55.60 21.70 -26.18
N ASN A 245 -55.27 20.90 -27.18
CA ASN A 245 -55.59 21.19 -28.57
C ASN A 245 -57.12 21.16 -28.83
N GLU A 246 -57.84 20.24 -28.18
CA GLU A 246 -59.31 20.19 -28.22
C GLU A 246 -59.97 21.41 -27.56
N ARG A 247 -59.36 22.01 -26.53
CA ARG A 247 -59.82 23.27 -25.93
C ARG A 247 -59.59 24.48 -26.85
N LEU A 248 -58.67 24.38 -27.82
CA LEU A 248 -58.33 25.42 -28.80
C LEU A 248 -59.18 25.38 -30.08
N LYS A 249 -60.40 24.79 -30.05
CA LYS A 249 -61.35 24.59 -31.18
C LYS A 249 -61.63 25.81 -32.10
N ARG A 250 -61.17 27.02 -31.75
CA ARG A 250 -61.28 28.25 -32.56
C ARG A 250 -60.16 28.41 -33.61
N LYS A 251 -59.07 27.63 -33.56
CA LYS A 251 -57.91 27.72 -34.48
C LYS A 251 -58.02 26.80 -35.71
N LYS A 252 -57.38 27.16 -36.83
CA LYS A 252 -57.35 26.33 -38.06
C LYS A 252 -56.60 25.01 -37.81
N GLU A 253 -56.98 23.95 -38.50
CA GLU A 253 -56.40 22.60 -38.33
C GLU A 253 -54.87 22.56 -38.50
N LYS A 254 -54.33 23.29 -39.47
CA LYS A 254 -52.88 23.40 -39.68
C LYS A 254 -52.15 24.06 -38.52
N GLU A 255 -52.78 25.03 -37.84
CA GLU A 255 -52.20 25.71 -36.67
C GLU A 255 -52.20 24.77 -35.46
N ARG A 256 -53.26 23.96 -35.30
CA ARG A 256 -53.37 22.93 -34.26
C ARG A 256 -52.29 21.87 -34.38
N GLU A 257 -51.98 21.43 -35.59
CA GLU A 257 -50.90 20.47 -35.85
C GLU A 257 -49.50 21.07 -35.62
N ASN A 258 -49.28 22.33 -36.00
CA ASN A 258 -48.01 23.01 -35.74
C ASN A 258 -47.76 23.24 -34.24
N GLU A 259 -48.80 23.62 -33.49
CA GLU A 259 -48.71 23.85 -32.05
C GLU A 259 -48.45 22.54 -31.29
N LYS A 260 -49.09 21.45 -31.73
CA LYS A 260 -48.82 20.09 -31.25
C LYS A 260 -47.35 19.68 -31.47
N LYS A 261 -46.82 19.87 -32.69
CA LYS A 261 -45.41 19.60 -33.01
C LYS A 261 -44.45 20.45 -32.17
N ARG A 262 -44.74 21.73 -31.97
CA ARG A 262 -43.93 22.64 -31.14
C ARG A 262 -43.87 22.17 -29.70
N LEU A 263 -45.01 21.84 -29.10
CA LEU A 263 -45.09 21.36 -27.71
C LEU A 263 -44.32 20.06 -27.52
N PHE A 264 -44.45 19.11 -28.45
CA PHE A 264 -43.69 17.87 -28.38
C PHE A 264 -42.18 18.09 -28.47
N HIS A 265 -41.74 18.95 -29.37
CA HIS A 265 -40.32 19.31 -29.46
C HIS A 265 -39.81 19.97 -28.19
N SER A 266 -40.58 20.93 -27.65
CA SER A 266 -40.25 21.63 -26.39
C SER A 266 -40.10 20.66 -25.22
N PHE A 267 -41.10 19.81 -24.98
CA PHE A 267 -41.05 18.87 -23.86
C PHE A 267 -39.94 17.83 -24.03
N PHE A 268 -39.82 17.21 -25.20
CA PHE A 268 -38.81 16.17 -25.43
C PHE A 268 -37.37 16.67 -25.28
N SER A 269 -37.09 17.91 -25.69
CA SER A 269 -35.77 18.52 -25.50
C SER A 269 -35.33 18.56 -24.02
N LEU A 270 -36.29 18.47 -23.10
CA LEU A 270 -36.09 18.50 -21.66
C LEU A 270 -36.09 17.11 -21.01
N PHE A 271 -36.39 16.03 -21.74
CA PHE A 271 -36.32 14.67 -21.21
C PHE A 271 -34.89 14.15 -21.19
N ASP A 272 -34.58 13.39 -20.14
CA ASP A 272 -33.36 12.61 -20.09
C ASP A 272 -33.53 11.36 -20.96
N LYS A 273 -32.92 11.42 -22.14
CA LYS A 273 -33.04 10.41 -23.19
C LYS A 273 -32.32 9.10 -22.86
N ASP A 274 -31.37 9.12 -21.91
CA ASP A 274 -30.61 7.92 -21.51
C ASP A 274 -31.44 6.97 -20.61
N SER A 275 -32.57 7.46 -20.09
CA SER A 275 -33.44 6.74 -19.15
C SER A 275 -34.61 6.00 -19.81
N ILE A 276 -34.78 6.07 -21.13
CA ILE A 276 -35.87 5.37 -21.86
C ILE A 276 -35.36 4.03 -22.36
N SER A 277 -35.97 2.94 -21.91
CA SER A 277 -35.62 1.60 -22.40
C SER A 277 -35.95 1.44 -23.88
N LYS A 278 -35.21 0.57 -24.58
CA LYS A 278 -35.48 0.26 -25.99
C LYS A 278 -36.92 -0.25 -26.21
N GLU A 279 -37.44 -1.01 -25.25
CA GLU A 279 -38.80 -1.55 -25.30
C GLU A 279 -39.86 -0.45 -25.15
N ASP A 280 -39.67 0.48 -24.21
CA ASP A 280 -40.58 1.60 -24.01
C ASP A 280 -40.57 2.56 -25.22
N PHE A 281 -39.41 2.73 -25.84
CA PHE A 281 -39.29 3.51 -27.06
C PHE A 281 -40.06 2.88 -28.23
N ASP A 282 -39.98 1.56 -28.40
CA ASP A 282 -40.73 0.86 -29.45
C ASP A 282 -42.25 0.90 -29.22
N LYS A 283 -42.71 1.02 -27.96
CA LYS A 283 -44.11 1.31 -27.61
C LYS A 283 -44.49 2.75 -27.96
N LEU A 284 -43.62 3.73 -27.70
CA LEU A 284 -43.88 5.15 -27.99
C LEU A 284 -43.96 5.45 -29.50
N LYS A 285 -43.22 4.73 -30.35
CA LYS A 285 -43.31 4.84 -31.81
C LYS A 285 -44.68 4.49 -32.38
N GLN A 286 -45.48 3.71 -31.66
CA GLN A 286 -46.78 3.24 -32.14
C GLN A 286 -47.87 4.30 -32.06
N PHE A 287 -47.62 5.43 -31.40
CA PHE A 287 -48.55 6.55 -31.39
C PHE A 287 -48.49 7.30 -32.72
N ASP A 288 -49.62 7.42 -33.42
CA ASP A 288 -49.78 8.14 -34.72
C ASP A 288 -49.25 9.58 -34.71
N SER A 289 -49.05 10.15 -33.53
CA SER A 289 -48.59 11.52 -33.30
C SER A 289 -47.10 11.63 -32.97
N PHE A 290 -46.35 10.52 -32.97
CA PHE A 290 -44.92 10.50 -32.65
C PHE A 290 -44.09 11.02 -33.85
N PRO A 291 -43.29 12.09 -33.72
CA PRO A 291 -42.70 12.69 -34.92
C PRO A 291 -41.43 11.95 -35.39
N ASN A 292 -41.27 11.78 -36.71
CA ASN A 292 -40.16 10.99 -37.29
C ASN A 292 -38.76 11.52 -36.98
N SER A 293 -38.59 12.83 -36.77
CA SER A 293 -37.31 13.43 -36.37
C SER A 293 -36.78 12.87 -35.04
N PHE A 294 -37.68 12.43 -34.15
CA PHE A 294 -37.35 11.89 -32.84
C PHE A 294 -36.76 10.48 -32.92
N VAL A 295 -37.10 9.73 -33.97
CA VAL A 295 -36.56 8.38 -34.18
C VAL A 295 -35.08 8.43 -34.50
N ILE A 296 -34.66 9.41 -35.30
CA ILE A 296 -33.27 9.61 -35.73
C ILE A 296 -32.41 10.07 -34.55
N ASP A 297 -32.88 11.03 -33.75
CA ASP A 297 -32.13 11.56 -32.61
C ASP A 297 -31.81 10.48 -31.56
N ILE A 298 -32.77 9.59 -31.27
CA ILE A 298 -32.57 8.51 -30.30
C ILE A 298 -31.64 7.43 -30.86
N GLN A 299 -31.76 7.08 -32.15
CA GLN A 299 -30.85 6.12 -32.78
C GLN A 299 -29.39 6.58 -32.73
N ASN A 300 -29.15 7.87 -33.03
CA ASN A 300 -27.81 8.46 -32.94
C ASN A 300 -27.26 8.43 -31.49
N GLN A 301 -28.12 8.65 -30.49
CA GLN A 301 -27.70 8.62 -29.09
C GLN A 301 -27.38 7.21 -28.60
N VAL A 302 -28.15 6.19 -29.01
CA VAL A 302 -27.84 4.79 -28.71
C VAL A 302 -26.48 4.38 -29.28
N ILE A 303 -26.14 4.87 -30.48
CA ILE A 303 -24.82 4.66 -31.09
C ILE A 303 -23.74 5.35 -30.26
N GLN A 304 -23.90 6.64 -29.94
CA GLN A 304 -22.94 7.39 -29.12
C GLN A 304 -22.70 6.76 -27.74
N ASN A 305 -23.75 6.22 -27.11
CA ASN A 305 -23.63 5.55 -25.82
C ASN A 305 -22.86 4.23 -25.92
N LYS A 306 -23.07 3.46 -27.00
CA LYS A 306 -22.28 2.26 -27.29
C LYS A 306 -20.82 2.59 -27.59
N ASP A 307 -20.55 3.65 -28.34
CA ASP A 307 -19.18 4.10 -28.63
C ASP A 307 -18.43 4.48 -27.35
N LYS A 308 -19.08 5.19 -26.42
CA LYS A 308 -18.53 5.48 -25.09
C LYS A 308 -18.28 4.22 -24.26
N GLU A 309 -19.17 3.23 -24.34
CA GLU A 309 -19.00 1.96 -23.63
C GLU A 309 -17.80 1.16 -24.17
N ILE A 310 -17.60 1.19 -25.49
CA ILE A 310 -16.42 0.59 -26.15
C ILE A 310 -15.16 1.33 -25.71
N GLU A 311 -15.13 2.66 -25.76
CA GLU A 311 -13.96 3.45 -25.35
C GLU A 311 -13.57 3.19 -23.89
N ASN A 312 -14.57 3.01 -23.01
CA ASN A 312 -14.31 2.66 -21.61
C ASN A 312 -13.72 1.25 -21.46
N LYS A 313 -14.22 0.27 -22.23
CA LYS A 313 -13.68 -1.09 -22.25
C LYS A 313 -12.25 -1.13 -22.81
N ASP A 314 -11.95 -0.34 -23.84
CA ASP A 314 -10.60 -0.23 -24.40
C ASP A 314 -9.62 0.32 -23.38
N LYS A 315 -10.01 1.35 -22.60
CA LYS A 315 -9.21 1.87 -21.48
C LYS A 315 -9.00 0.82 -20.38
N GLU A 316 -10.01 0.00 -20.09
CA GLU A 316 -9.90 -1.08 -19.11
C GLU A 316 -8.93 -2.18 -19.58
N ILE A 317 -8.96 -2.51 -20.87
CA ILE A 317 -8.02 -3.45 -21.49
C ILE A 317 -6.59 -2.91 -21.42
N GLU A 318 -6.37 -1.64 -21.81
CA GLU A 318 -5.05 -1.01 -21.76
C GLU A 318 -4.46 -1.01 -20.34
N ASN A 319 -5.29 -0.78 -19.33
CA ASN A 319 -4.87 -0.86 -17.92
C ASN A 319 -4.49 -2.29 -17.51
N LYS A 320 -5.26 -3.30 -17.93
CA LYS A 320 -4.94 -4.72 -17.66
C LYS A 320 -3.65 -5.16 -18.36
N GLU A 321 -3.40 -4.69 -19.58
CA GLU A 321 -2.15 -4.96 -20.29
C GLU A 321 -0.93 -4.39 -19.54
N LYS A 322 -1.03 -3.16 -19.01
CA LYS A 322 0.01 -2.57 -18.15
C LYS A 322 0.24 -3.35 -16.86
N GLU A 323 -0.82 -3.87 -16.24
CA GLU A 323 -0.69 -4.73 -15.05
C GLU A 323 0.03 -6.06 -15.37
N ILE A 324 -0.25 -6.66 -16.53
CA ILE A 324 0.41 -7.88 -16.99
C ILE A 324 1.89 -7.60 -17.23
N GLU A 325 2.24 -6.52 -17.94
CA GLU A 325 3.63 -6.14 -18.21
C GLU A 325 4.44 -5.93 -16.90
N ASN A 326 3.82 -5.33 -15.89
CA ASN A 326 4.45 -5.16 -14.58
C ASN A 326 4.68 -6.50 -13.86
N LYS A 327 3.72 -7.43 -13.93
CA LYS A 327 3.87 -8.78 -13.36
C LYS A 327 4.96 -9.58 -14.06
N ASP A 328 5.08 -9.47 -15.38
CA ASP A 328 6.12 -10.14 -16.16
C ASP A 328 7.52 -9.65 -15.73
N LYS A 329 7.69 -8.33 -15.52
CA LYS A 329 8.93 -7.76 -14.98
C LYS A 329 9.25 -8.26 -13.57
N GLU A 330 8.25 -8.42 -12.70
CA GLU A 330 8.43 -8.97 -11.36
C GLU A 330 8.86 -10.44 -11.40
N ILE A 331 8.27 -11.24 -12.30
CA ILE A 331 8.65 -12.64 -12.52
C ILE A 331 10.08 -12.74 -13.03
N GLU A 332 10.46 -11.91 -14.00
CA GLU A 332 11.83 -11.89 -14.55
C GLU A 332 12.87 -11.57 -13.47
N ALA A 333 12.59 -10.59 -12.61
CA ALA A 333 13.45 -10.24 -11.49
C ALA A 333 13.60 -11.41 -10.48
N LYS A 334 12.50 -12.07 -10.12
CA LYS A 334 12.53 -13.24 -9.22
C LYS A 334 13.28 -14.43 -9.81
N ASN A 335 13.10 -14.69 -11.10
CA ASN A 335 13.84 -15.76 -11.79
C ASN A 335 15.34 -15.50 -11.76
N LYS A 336 15.76 -14.25 -11.98
CA LYS A 336 17.18 -13.87 -11.89
C LYS A 336 17.75 -14.07 -10.48
N GLU A 337 17.00 -13.72 -9.43
CA GLU A 337 17.40 -13.95 -8.04
C GLU A 337 17.56 -15.45 -7.73
N ILE A 338 16.62 -16.28 -8.21
CA ILE A 338 16.68 -17.74 -8.05
C ILE A 338 17.92 -18.30 -8.75
N GLU A 339 18.21 -17.87 -9.98
CA GLU A 339 19.39 -18.31 -10.74
C GLU A 339 20.71 -17.96 -10.01
N GLU A 340 20.81 -16.75 -9.45
CA GLU A 340 21.99 -16.34 -8.69
C GLU A 340 22.16 -17.17 -7.41
N LYS A 341 21.05 -17.48 -6.72
CA LYS A 341 21.07 -18.35 -5.53
C LYS A 341 21.53 -19.77 -5.88
N TRP A 342 20.95 -20.36 -6.93
CA TRP A 342 21.34 -21.69 -7.41
C TRP A 342 22.82 -21.76 -7.80
N LYS A 343 23.34 -20.75 -8.50
CA LYS A 343 24.76 -20.68 -8.86
C LYS A 343 25.67 -20.74 -7.63
N LYS A 344 25.34 -19.99 -6.57
CA LYS A 344 26.11 -20.00 -5.31
C LYS A 344 26.09 -21.37 -4.64
N GLU A 345 24.91 -21.98 -4.51
CA GLU A 345 24.76 -23.31 -3.89
C GLU A 345 25.54 -24.38 -4.67
N VAL A 346 25.51 -24.34 -6.01
CA VAL A 346 26.27 -25.26 -6.85
C VAL A 346 27.78 -25.09 -6.65
N GLU A 347 28.29 -23.86 -6.60
CA GLU A 347 29.72 -23.61 -6.37
C GLU A 347 30.17 -24.07 -4.97
N GLU A 348 29.35 -23.86 -3.94
CA GLU A 348 29.63 -24.38 -2.60
C GLU A 348 29.69 -25.91 -2.57
N LEU A 349 28.76 -26.59 -3.26
CA LEU A 349 28.74 -28.04 -3.34
C LEU A 349 29.95 -28.59 -4.11
N LYS A 350 30.35 -27.94 -5.20
CA LYS A 350 31.59 -28.29 -5.93
C LYS A 350 32.81 -28.21 -5.03
N TYR A 351 32.95 -27.12 -4.28
CA TYR A 351 34.06 -26.93 -3.34
C TYR A 351 34.08 -28.03 -2.25
N LYS A 352 32.92 -28.35 -1.67
CA LYS A 352 32.81 -29.44 -0.69
C LYS A 352 33.17 -30.80 -1.28
N PHE A 353 32.75 -31.07 -2.52
CA PHE A 353 33.07 -32.31 -3.20
C PHE A 353 34.58 -32.44 -3.44
N GLU A 354 35.25 -31.38 -3.90
CA GLU A 354 36.70 -31.34 -4.09
C GLU A 354 37.46 -31.63 -2.77
N LEU A 355 37.02 -31.04 -1.65
CA LEU A 355 37.63 -31.29 -0.34
C LEU A 355 37.52 -32.77 0.08
N ILE A 356 36.36 -33.39 -0.14
CA ILE A 356 36.14 -34.81 0.18
C ILE A 356 37.05 -35.72 -0.66
N GLU A 357 37.31 -35.37 -1.93
CA GLU A 357 38.24 -36.14 -2.76
C GLU A 357 39.68 -36.03 -2.26
N LEU A 358 40.12 -34.84 -1.86
CA LEU A 358 41.47 -34.62 -1.31
C LEU A 358 41.70 -35.40 -0.01
N GLU A 359 40.72 -35.39 0.89
CA GLU A 359 40.81 -36.10 2.18
C GLU A 359 40.97 -37.62 2.02
N LYS A 360 40.51 -38.19 0.90
CA LYS A 360 40.65 -39.63 0.63
C LYS A 360 42.08 -40.05 0.28
N ILE A 361 42.83 -39.18 -0.41
CA ILE A 361 44.14 -39.49 -1.00
C ILE A 361 45.15 -39.96 0.06
N PHE A 362 45.19 -39.27 1.21
CA PHE A 362 46.05 -39.59 2.34
C PHE A 362 45.24 -39.92 3.59
N SER A 363 44.06 -40.52 3.41
CA SER A 363 43.14 -40.85 4.52
C SER A 363 43.78 -41.76 5.59
N ASP A 364 44.73 -42.60 5.19
CA ASP A 364 45.47 -43.48 6.08
C ASP A 364 46.77 -42.87 6.65
N SER A 365 47.18 -41.68 6.21
CA SER A 365 48.43 -41.02 6.62
C SER A 365 48.37 -40.49 8.04
N GLU A 366 49.41 -40.70 8.84
CA GLU A 366 49.60 -40.00 10.13
C GLU A 366 50.29 -38.65 9.98
N ILE A 367 50.97 -38.41 8.84
CA ILE A 367 51.76 -37.21 8.57
C ILE A 367 50.94 -36.13 7.85
N ILE A 368 50.29 -36.48 6.75
CA ILE A 368 49.57 -35.56 5.86
C ILE A 368 48.13 -35.42 6.33
N LYS A 369 47.84 -34.30 7.01
CA LYS A 369 46.49 -33.94 7.50
C LYS A 369 45.95 -32.65 6.90
N ASP A 370 46.80 -31.89 6.20
CA ASP A 370 46.44 -30.61 5.60
C ASP A 370 46.21 -30.78 4.09
N ASN A 371 45.03 -30.41 3.61
CA ASN A 371 44.67 -30.48 2.19
C ASN A 371 45.55 -29.57 1.32
N GLU A 372 46.16 -28.52 1.87
CA GLU A 372 47.14 -27.72 1.12
C GLU A 372 48.38 -28.55 0.75
N TYR A 373 48.83 -29.43 1.65
CA TYR A 373 49.97 -30.31 1.38
C TYR A 373 49.60 -31.38 0.33
N VAL A 374 48.37 -31.90 0.38
CA VAL A 374 47.85 -32.83 -0.65
C VAL A 374 47.86 -32.15 -2.02
N LYS A 375 47.30 -30.93 -2.12
CA LYS A 375 47.28 -30.14 -3.37
C LYS A 375 48.69 -29.88 -3.90
N LYS A 376 49.64 -29.52 -3.02
CA LYS A 376 51.03 -29.28 -3.41
C LYS A 376 51.72 -30.53 -3.93
N LEU A 377 51.52 -31.67 -3.26
CA LEU A 377 52.05 -32.94 -3.73
C LEU A 377 51.42 -33.35 -5.07
N GLN A 378 50.12 -33.17 -5.26
CA GLN A 378 49.43 -33.40 -6.55
C GLN A 378 49.97 -32.51 -7.67
N GLU A 379 50.11 -31.20 -7.42
CA GLU A 379 50.69 -30.24 -8.36
C GLU A 379 52.13 -30.62 -8.75
N TRP A 380 52.91 -31.08 -7.78
CA TRP A 380 54.33 -31.37 -8.00
C TRP A 380 54.59 -32.72 -8.67
N ILE A 381 53.83 -33.75 -8.31
CA ILE A 381 53.95 -35.08 -8.93
C ILE A 381 53.25 -35.08 -10.29
N ASN A 382 52.11 -34.38 -10.40
CA ASN A 382 51.33 -34.20 -11.62
C ASN A 382 51.07 -35.52 -12.38
N ASP A 383 50.59 -36.52 -11.63
CA ASP A 383 50.27 -37.85 -12.12
C ASP A 383 49.04 -38.42 -11.40
N ASP A 384 47.88 -38.28 -12.03
CA ASP A 384 46.60 -38.76 -11.49
C ASP A 384 46.57 -40.29 -11.35
N ASP A 385 47.31 -41.02 -12.19
CA ASP A 385 47.40 -42.48 -12.11
C ASP A 385 48.14 -42.91 -10.84
N PHE A 386 49.17 -42.15 -10.45
CA PHE A 386 49.86 -42.36 -9.18
C PHE A 386 48.92 -42.17 -7.98
N PHE A 387 48.24 -41.03 -7.87
CA PHE A 387 47.36 -40.76 -6.71
C PHE A 387 46.14 -41.68 -6.64
N SER A 388 45.63 -42.13 -7.78
CA SER A 388 44.48 -43.05 -7.81
C SER A 388 44.84 -44.50 -7.45
N LYS A 389 46.10 -44.91 -7.60
CA LYS A 389 46.55 -46.29 -7.37
C LYS A 389 47.51 -46.47 -6.20
N MET A 390 48.16 -45.41 -5.75
CA MET A 390 49.15 -45.50 -4.68
C MET A 390 48.53 -46.03 -3.40
N LYS A 391 49.35 -46.70 -2.60
CA LYS A 391 49.00 -47.17 -1.26
C LYS A 391 50.14 -46.88 -0.30
N LYS A 392 49.84 -46.74 0.99
CA LYS A 392 50.88 -46.69 2.03
C LYS A 392 51.54 -48.05 2.18
N GLY A 393 52.64 -48.23 1.46
CA GLY A 393 53.42 -49.45 1.44
C GLY A 393 54.23 -49.66 2.72
N PHE A 394 54.78 -48.59 3.30
CA PHE A 394 55.59 -48.63 4.52
C PHE A 394 55.18 -47.52 5.49
N SER A 395 55.18 -47.83 6.79
CA SER A 395 55.14 -46.86 7.89
C SER A 395 56.16 -47.27 8.95
N ALA A 396 57.03 -46.37 9.39
CA ALA A 396 58.05 -46.71 10.37
C ALA A 396 57.46 -47.11 11.73
N LYS A 397 56.36 -46.49 12.19
CA LYS A 397 55.66 -46.93 13.40
C LYS A 397 55.01 -48.32 13.25
N ARG A 398 54.46 -48.64 12.08
CA ARG A 398 53.82 -49.95 11.82
C ARG A 398 54.85 -51.06 11.59
N ASP A 399 55.83 -50.77 10.75
CA ASP A 399 56.77 -51.74 10.20
C ASP A 399 58.10 -51.75 10.97
N GLY A 400 58.40 -50.73 11.76
CA GLY A 400 59.64 -50.60 12.52
C GLY A 400 60.67 -49.72 11.82
N PHE A 401 61.56 -49.15 12.62
CA PHE A 401 62.59 -48.23 12.18
C PHE A 401 63.85 -48.99 11.70
N ASP A 402 63.74 -49.68 10.57
CA ASP A 402 64.80 -50.52 10.00
C ASP A 402 64.89 -50.36 8.47
N CYS A 403 66.07 -49.99 7.98
CA CYS A 403 66.29 -49.74 6.55
C CYS A 403 66.20 -51.00 5.69
N LYS A 404 66.59 -52.18 6.21
CA LYS A 404 66.51 -53.44 5.44
C LYS A 404 65.06 -53.80 5.20
N LYS A 405 64.21 -53.66 6.23
CA LYS A 405 62.76 -53.84 6.10
C LYS A 405 62.15 -52.82 5.15
N TRP A 406 62.58 -51.57 5.22
CA TRP A 406 62.15 -50.54 4.27
C TRP A 406 62.50 -50.91 2.82
N HIS A 407 63.74 -51.30 2.53
CA HIS A 407 64.17 -51.73 1.19
C HIS A 407 63.44 -52.98 0.69
N ASN A 408 63.15 -53.93 1.58
CA ASN A 408 62.36 -55.13 1.24
C ASN A 408 60.93 -54.79 0.84
N ILE A 409 60.36 -53.73 1.42
CA ILE A 409 58.97 -53.31 1.16
C ILE A 409 58.89 -52.32 -0.02
N CYS A 410 59.78 -51.34 -0.07
CA CYS A 410 59.73 -50.20 -0.99
C CYS A 410 60.66 -50.36 -2.19
N GLY A 411 61.54 -51.36 -2.20
CA GLY A 411 62.45 -51.64 -3.31
C GLY A 411 61.70 -52.15 -4.55
N ASP A 412 62.17 -51.71 -5.71
CA ASP A 412 61.70 -52.07 -7.05
C ASP A 412 60.20 -51.80 -7.28
N LYS A 413 59.66 -50.74 -6.65
CA LYS A 413 58.26 -50.30 -6.79
C LYS A 413 58.02 -49.26 -7.89
N GLY A 414 59.07 -48.71 -8.49
CA GLY A 414 58.94 -47.60 -9.43
C GLY A 414 58.59 -46.30 -8.72
N LYS A 415 57.57 -45.58 -9.19
CA LYS A 415 57.13 -44.30 -8.61
C LYS A 415 56.94 -44.42 -7.11
N THR A 416 57.72 -43.65 -6.36
CA THR A 416 57.76 -43.74 -4.90
C THR A 416 57.78 -42.35 -4.29
N LEU A 417 56.84 -42.10 -3.38
CA LEU A 417 56.75 -40.91 -2.55
C LEU A 417 57.17 -41.27 -1.12
N VAL A 418 58.21 -40.61 -0.63
CA VAL A 418 58.74 -40.75 0.73
C VAL A 418 58.37 -39.49 1.51
N ILE A 419 57.68 -39.65 2.65
CA ILE A 419 57.25 -38.55 3.51
C ILE A 419 57.79 -38.78 4.92
N ILE A 420 58.50 -37.79 5.45
CA ILE A 420 59.16 -37.84 6.76
C ILE A 420 58.56 -36.75 7.64
N LYS A 421 58.14 -37.14 8.84
CA LYS A 421 57.85 -36.22 9.95
C LYS A 421 58.93 -36.40 11.01
N THR A 422 59.52 -35.30 11.46
CA THR A 422 60.47 -35.31 12.57
C THR A 422 59.78 -35.04 13.92
N LYS A 423 60.46 -35.38 15.02
CA LYS A 423 59.98 -35.05 16.38
C LYS A 423 59.83 -33.55 16.62
N ASP A 424 60.58 -32.73 15.89
CA ASP A 424 60.49 -31.26 15.91
C ASP A 424 59.47 -30.71 14.91
N ASN A 425 58.53 -31.55 14.43
CA ASN A 425 57.41 -31.21 13.54
C ASN A 425 57.77 -30.68 12.15
N PHE A 426 59.00 -30.89 11.68
CA PHE A 426 59.31 -30.72 10.25
C PHE A 426 58.66 -31.83 9.44
N ILE A 427 58.07 -31.46 8.30
CA ILE A 427 57.51 -32.40 7.31
C ILE A 427 58.16 -32.12 5.97
N PHE A 428 58.88 -33.12 5.45
CA PHE A 428 59.62 -33.05 4.19
C PHE A 428 59.76 -34.45 3.60
N GLY A 429 60.36 -34.57 2.43
CA GLY A 429 60.55 -35.86 1.81
C GLY A 429 61.05 -35.76 0.40
N GLY A 430 60.84 -36.82 -0.37
CA GLY A 430 61.20 -36.83 -1.77
C GLY A 430 60.32 -37.75 -2.58
N PHE A 431 60.26 -37.46 -3.87
CA PHE A 431 59.59 -38.27 -4.87
C PHE A 431 60.59 -38.70 -5.93
N THR A 432 60.40 -39.91 -6.44
CA THR A 432 61.15 -40.46 -7.58
C THR A 432 60.20 -41.20 -8.49
N GLU A 433 60.43 -41.11 -9.80
CA GLU A 433 59.70 -41.91 -10.78
C GLU A 433 60.29 -43.32 -10.97
N VAL A 434 61.61 -43.45 -10.76
CA VAL A 434 62.34 -44.71 -10.97
C VAL A 434 62.27 -45.62 -9.74
N GLY A 435 62.22 -45.04 -8.54
CA GLY A 435 62.16 -45.79 -7.29
C GLY A 435 63.52 -46.25 -6.79
N PHE A 436 63.48 -46.94 -5.64
CA PHE A 436 64.65 -47.53 -5.01
C PHE A 436 64.81 -48.99 -5.45
N SER A 437 65.94 -49.62 -5.18
CA SER A 437 66.14 -51.04 -5.52
C SER A 437 66.33 -51.91 -4.29
N SER A 438 65.66 -53.05 -4.26
CA SER A 438 65.87 -54.09 -3.24
C SER A 438 67.21 -54.82 -3.39
N ASN A 439 67.97 -54.55 -4.45
CA ASN A 439 69.26 -55.17 -4.71
C ASN A 439 70.35 -54.10 -4.97
N PRO A 440 71.38 -53.98 -4.11
CA PRO A 440 72.44 -52.98 -4.27
C PRO A 440 73.32 -53.22 -5.53
N SER A 441 73.41 -54.47 -6.00
CA SER A 441 74.24 -54.86 -7.16
C SER A 441 73.62 -54.49 -8.52
N LYS A 442 72.33 -54.16 -8.57
CA LYS A 442 71.61 -53.86 -9.82
C LYS A 442 72.07 -52.54 -10.48
N TRP A 443 72.72 -51.66 -9.71
CA TRP A 443 73.11 -50.31 -10.15
C TRP A 443 74.53 -49.92 -9.73
N SER A 444 75.35 -50.89 -9.31
CA SER A 444 76.75 -50.65 -8.98
C SER A 444 77.63 -50.92 -10.20
N GLU A 445 78.02 -49.87 -10.92
CA GLU A 445 79.23 -49.96 -11.74
C GLU A 445 80.42 -50.13 -10.77
N ASN A 446 81.04 -51.33 -10.74
CA ASN A 446 82.30 -51.65 -10.04
C ASN A 446 82.25 -52.08 -8.56
N ASN A 447 81.26 -52.86 -8.10
CA ASN A 447 81.26 -53.47 -6.74
C ASN A 447 81.42 -52.45 -5.58
N VAL A 448 80.86 -51.25 -5.73
CA VAL A 448 80.82 -50.24 -4.67
C VAL A 448 79.51 -50.35 -3.91
N SER A 449 79.55 -50.24 -2.58
CA SER A 449 78.40 -50.30 -1.64
C SER A 449 77.35 -49.18 -1.78
N TRP A 450 77.39 -48.45 -2.91
CA TRP A 450 76.59 -47.26 -3.23
C TRP A 450 76.21 -47.29 -4.72
N GLY A 451 74.97 -47.69 -5.02
CA GLY A 451 74.42 -47.63 -6.38
C GLY A 451 73.85 -46.25 -6.67
N LYS A 452 74.14 -45.69 -7.84
CA LYS A 452 73.54 -44.42 -8.30
C LYS A 452 72.30 -44.73 -9.13
N ILE A 453 71.20 -44.03 -8.87
CA ILE A 453 69.96 -44.19 -9.64
C ILE A 453 69.69 -42.86 -10.33
N THR A 454 69.62 -42.92 -11.66
CA THR A 454 69.37 -41.75 -12.51
C THR A 454 67.89 -41.45 -12.54
N ASP A 455 67.50 -40.24 -12.15
CA ASP A 455 66.10 -39.80 -12.21
C ASP A 455 66.03 -38.27 -12.36
N ALA A 456 65.73 -37.81 -13.58
CA ALA A 456 65.59 -36.38 -13.87
C ALA A 456 64.32 -35.76 -13.27
N ASN A 457 63.33 -36.58 -12.94
CA ASN A 457 62.04 -36.16 -12.41
C ASN A 457 61.96 -36.26 -10.88
N ALA A 458 62.99 -36.81 -10.24
CA ALA A 458 63.09 -36.82 -8.80
C ALA A 458 63.13 -35.39 -8.23
N PHE A 459 62.56 -35.23 -7.05
CA PHE A 459 62.61 -33.98 -6.31
C PHE A 459 62.56 -34.23 -4.81
N ILE A 460 63.17 -33.32 -4.06
CA ILE A 460 62.97 -33.18 -2.62
C ILE A 460 61.90 -32.11 -2.42
N PHE A 461 61.13 -32.22 -1.35
CA PHE A 461 60.16 -31.20 -0.97
C PHE A 461 60.22 -30.91 0.52
N SER A 462 59.82 -29.71 0.89
CA SER A 462 59.55 -29.30 2.28
C SER A 462 58.10 -28.84 2.36
N LEU A 463 57.29 -29.47 3.20
CA LEU A 463 55.89 -29.08 3.43
C LEU A 463 55.75 -28.16 4.65
N ARG A 464 56.53 -28.43 5.71
CA ARG A 464 56.42 -27.72 6.99
C ARG A 464 57.77 -27.64 7.71
N ASN A 465 58.07 -26.49 8.30
CA ASN A 465 59.13 -26.32 9.31
C ASN A 465 58.57 -26.30 10.74
N ASP A 466 59.46 -26.28 11.73
CA ASP A 466 59.14 -26.17 13.16
C ASP A 466 58.04 -25.14 13.49
N LYS A 467 58.15 -23.92 12.92
CA LYS A 467 57.21 -22.82 13.15
C LYS A 467 55.97 -22.85 12.25
N GLY A 468 55.98 -23.66 11.20
CA GLY A 468 54.91 -23.71 10.20
C GLY A 468 54.73 -22.41 9.40
N ASP A 469 55.73 -21.53 9.39
CA ASP A 469 55.68 -20.22 8.72
C ASP A 469 56.27 -20.24 7.30
N ARG A 470 56.98 -21.31 6.93
CA ARG A 470 57.50 -21.49 5.56
C ARG A 470 56.46 -22.15 4.67
N LYS A 471 56.26 -21.58 3.48
CA LYS A 471 55.38 -22.15 2.45
C LYS A 471 55.97 -23.47 1.92
N PRO A 472 55.12 -24.43 1.50
CA PRO A 472 55.58 -25.64 0.85
C PRO A 472 56.42 -25.36 -0.40
N GLU A 473 57.53 -26.09 -0.57
CA GLU A 473 58.48 -25.88 -1.67
C GLU A 473 58.93 -27.20 -2.32
N LYS A 474 59.08 -27.17 -3.66
CA LYS A 474 59.62 -28.27 -4.48
C LYS A 474 61.03 -27.93 -4.96
N LEU A 475 61.96 -28.86 -4.73
CA LEU A 475 63.39 -28.70 -4.98
C LEU A 475 63.83 -29.78 -5.96
N LYS A 476 64.16 -29.39 -7.19
CA LYS A 476 64.45 -30.31 -8.30
C LYS A 476 65.90 -30.77 -8.28
N VAL A 477 66.20 -31.89 -8.94
CA VAL A 477 67.59 -32.25 -9.25
C VAL A 477 68.22 -31.13 -10.08
N LYS A 478 69.47 -30.78 -9.78
CA LYS A 478 70.23 -29.81 -10.57
C LYS A 478 70.46 -30.34 -11.98
N LYS A 479 70.36 -29.47 -12.98
CA LYS A 479 70.67 -29.80 -14.38
C LYS A 479 72.09 -30.39 -14.48
N GLY A 480 72.21 -31.57 -15.10
CA GLY A 480 73.47 -32.31 -15.23
C GLY A 480 73.79 -33.24 -14.05
N GLN A 481 72.98 -33.25 -12.99
CA GLN A 481 73.10 -34.15 -11.84
C GLN A 481 72.02 -35.23 -11.80
N GLU A 482 71.34 -35.50 -12.92
CA GLU A 482 70.24 -36.48 -12.99
C GLU A 482 70.71 -37.88 -12.57
N LYS A 483 71.97 -38.24 -12.84
CA LYS A 483 72.60 -39.51 -12.42
C LYS A 483 72.86 -39.59 -10.92
N GLU A 484 72.88 -38.45 -10.24
CA GLU A 484 73.14 -38.31 -8.81
C GLU A 484 71.84 -38.11 -8.01
N ALA A 485 70.68 -38.21 -8.66
CA ALA A 485 69.37 -37.95 -8.06
C ALA A 485 69.13 -38.83 -6.82
N LEU A 486 69.47 -40.10 -6.90
CA LEU A 486 69.26 -41.06 -5.83
C LEU A 486 70.50 -41.90 -5.58
N ARG A 487 70.67 -42.33 -4.35
CA ARG A 487 71.61 -43.39 -3.99
C ARG A 487 70.90 -44.56 -3.36
N ASN A 488 71.44 -45.75 -3.60
CA ASN A 488 70.96 -46.98 -3.01
C ASN A 488 72.06 -47.64 -2.18
N SER A 489 71.74 -47.98 -0.93
CA SER A 489 72.62 -48.73 -0.04
C SER A 489 71.79 -49.65 0.86
N TYR A 490 71.48 -50.83 0.32
CA TYR A 490 70.51 -51.79 0.83
C TYR A 490 70.69 -52.19 2.31
N GLU A 491 71.93 -52.23 2.82
CA GLU A 491 72.21 -52.75 4.17
C GLU A 491 72.45 -51.68 5.23
N ASN A 492 72.72 -50.43 4.82
CA ASN A 492 73.30 -49.43 5.71
C ASN A 492 72.46 -48.16 5.85
N TYR A 493 71.54 -47.91 4.93
CA TYR A 493 70.80 -46.65 4.86
C TYR A 493 69.39 -46.86 4.31
N GLY A 494 68.45 -46.03 4.76
CA GLY A 494 67.10 -45.96 4.21
C GLY A 494 67.05 -45.19 2.88
N PRO A 495 66.01 -44.40 2.61
CA PRO A 495 65.95 -43.55 1.43
C PRO A 495 67.10 -42.55 1.40
N ILE A 496 67.73 -42.41 0.22
CA ILE A 496 68.79 -41.43 -0.04
C ILE A 496 68.47 -40.67 -1.32
N PHE A 497 68.24 -39.37 -1.16
CA PHE A 497 68.15 -38.41 -2.25
C PHE A 497 69.44 -37.61 -2.30
N GLY A 498 70.06 -37.61 -3.48
CA GLY A 498 71.26 -36.84 -3.78
C GLY A 498 72.54 -37.60 -3.47
N ALA A 499 73.55 -37.44 -4.31
CA ALA A 499 74.84 -38.08 -4.12
C ALA A 499 75.63 -37.51 -2.96
N GLY A 500 75.45 -36.23 -2.67
CA GLY A 500 75.98 -35.57 -1.48
C GLY A 500 75.14 -35.79 -0.23
N CYS A 501 74.16 -36.71 -0.26
CA CYS A 501 73.24 -37.00 0.84
C CYS A 501 72.41 -35.75 1.22
N ASP A 502 71.82 -35.10 0.21
CA ASP A 502 70.89 -33.97 0.38
C ASP A 502 69.77 -34.32 1.38
N LEU A 503 69.29 -35.56 1.32
CA LEU A 503 68.45 -36.20 2.32
C LEU A 503 68.81 -37.68 2.44
N GLN A 504 69.17 -38.13 3.64
CA GLN A 504 69.51 -39.53 3.93
C GLN A 504 68.95 -39.97 5.29
N LEU A 505 68.47 -41.20 5.37
CA LEU A 505 68.20 -41.89 6.63
C LEU A 505 69.24 -42.98 6.91
N SER A 506 69.69 -43.09 8.16
CA SER A 506 70.63 -44.12 8.63
C SER A 506 69.99 -45.52 8.67
N SER A 507 70.76 -46.54 9.08
CA SER A 507 70.33 -47.94 9.09
C SER A 507 69.09 -48.21 9.95
N ASN A 508 68.97 -47.50 11.07
CA ASN A 508 67.80 -47.57 11.95
C ASN A 508 66.74 -46.52 11.58
N LEU A 509 66.80 -45.95 10.38
CA LEU A 509 65.98 -44.83 9.91
C LEU A 509 66.04 -43.57 10.82
N GLN A 510 66.98 -43.52 11.77
CA GLN A 510 67.22 -42.41 12.69
C GLN A 510 68.63 -42.52 13.34
N PRO A 511 69.36 -41.40 13.54
CA PRO A 511 69.03 -40.05 13.07
C PRO A 511 69.14 -39.96 11.54
N GLY A 512 68.57 -38.91 10.97
CA GLY A 512 68.74 -38.59 9.56
C GLY A 512 69.87 -37.59 9.33
N TYR A 513 70.22 -37.40 8.07
CA TYR A 513 71.29 -36.52 7.62
C TYR A 513 70.84 -35.69 6.41
N THR A 514 71.14 -34.39 6.42
CA THR A 514 70.75 -33.43 5.37
C THR A 514 71.91 -32.50 5.00
N ASN A 515 72.71 -32.89 4.01
CA ASN A 515 73.67 -31.98 3.37
C ASN A 515 73.04 -31.31 2.15
N PHE A 516 71.91 -30.64 2.41
CA PHE A 516 71.01 -30.16 1.38
C PHE A 516 71.66 -29.08 0.50
N GLY A 517 71.51 -29.25 -0.82
CA GLY A 517 72.02 -28.35 -1.85
C GLY A 517 73.21 -28.87 -2.64
N ASP A 518 73.53 -30.16 -2.56
CA ASP A 518 74.59 -30.79 -3.35
C ASP A 518 74.07 -31.20 -4.72
N SER A 519 73.12 -32.16 -4.76
CA SER A 519 72.49 -32.65 -6.00
C SER A 519 71.15 -32.00 -6.31
N TYR A 520 70.47 -31.43 -5.31
CA TYR A 520 69.19 -30.75 -5.48
C TYR A 520 69.35 -29.24 -5.44
N THR A 521 68.45 -28.52 -6.12
CA THR A 521 68.39 -27.06 -6.09
C THR A 521 68.04 -26.58 -4.68
N LEU A 522 68.61 -25.45 -4.27
CA LEU A 522 68.28 -24.79 -3.02
C LEU A 522 67.17 -23.75 -3.20
N PRO A 523 66.40 -23.46 -2.13
CA PRO A 523 65.51 -22.31 -2.07
C PRO A 523 66.24 -21.01 -2.38
N ASN A 524 65.48 -20.02 -2.86
CA ASN A 524 66.04 -18.69 -3.14
C ASN A 524 66.69 -18.08 -1.89
N GLY A 525 67.95 -17.65 -2.02
CA GLY A 525 68.73 -17.05 -0.93
C GLY A 525 69.42 -18.04 0.00
N VAL A 526 69.21 -19.35 -0.17
CA VAL A 526 69.93 -20.38 0.59
C VAL A 526 71.19 -20.80 -0.18
N ILE A 527 72.34 -20.79 0.52
CA ILE A 527 73.66 -21.09 -0.07
C ILE A 527 74.14 -22.44 0.45
N TYR A 528 74.67 -23.28 -0.45
CA TYR A 528 75.20 -24.60 -0.11
C TYR A 528 76.34 -24.54 0.91
N GLN A 529 76.47 -25.59 1.73
CA GLN A 529 77.42 -25.71 2.85
C GLN A 529 77.28 -24.69 3.98
N THR A 530 76.21 -23.89 4.01
CA THR A 530 75.92 -23.01 5.15
C THR A 530 75.14 -23.72 6.25
N ALA A 531 75.12 -23.13 7.45
CA ALA A 531 74.26 -23.64 8.54
C ALA A 531 72.78 -23.67 8.11
N LEU A 532 72.32 -22.65 7.37
CA LEU A 532 70.96 -22.54 6.89
C LEU A 532 70.59 -23.67 5.92
N SER A 533 71.44 -23.98 4.94
CA SER A 533 71.13 -25.07 3.99
C SER A 533 71.06 -26.42 4.70
N LYS A 534 72.01 -26.68 5.60
CA LYS A 534 72.10 -27.92 6.38
C LYS A 534 70.93 -28.13 7.34
N SER A 535 70.37 -27.05 7.90
CA SER A 535 69.21 -27.11 8.79
C SER A 535 67.86 -26.88 8.08
N TYR A 536 67.84 -26.65 6.76
CA TYR A 536 66.64 -26.15 6.08
C TYR A 536 65.47 -27.12 6.14
N LEU A 537 65.71 -28.40 5.81
CA LEU A 537 64.68 -29.43 5.71
C LEU A 537 64.23 -29.94 7.09
N ALA A 538 65.19 -30.18 7.99
CA ALA A 538 64.95 -30.97 9.20
C ALA A 538 65.40 -30.27 10.50
N GLY A 539 65.74 -28.98 10.46
CA GLY A 539 66.16 -28.20 11.61
C GLY A 539 67.61 -28.44 12.08
N SER A 540 68.26 -29.51 11.60
CA SER A 540 69.65 -29.85 11.91
C SER A 540 70.30 -30.57 10.74
N TYR A 541 71.63 -30.58 10.70
CA TYR A 541 72.41 -31.31 9.69
C TYR A 541 72.35 -32.84 9.88
N ASP A 542 72.48 -33.33 11.12
CA ASP A 542 72.68 -34.75 11.44
C ASP A 542 72.06 -35.19 12.79
N LYS A 543 71.33 -34.30 13.47
CA LYS A 543 70.76 -34.56 14.81
C LYS A 543 69.25 -34.76 14.83
N TRP A 544 68.59 -34.68 13.68
CA TRP A 544 67.15 -34.78 13.61
C TRP A 544 66.70 -36.24 13.65
N VAL A 545 65.57 -36.47 14.32
CA VAL A 545 65.03 -37.80 14.60
C VAL A 545 63.66 -37.92 13.95
N VAL A 546 63.45 -39.03 13.25
CA VAL A 546 62.17 -39.36 12.61
C VAL A 546 61.14 -39.68 13.71
N ASP A 547 59.98 -39.01 13.65
CA ASP A 547 58.77 -39.38 14.40
C ASP A 547 57.95 -40.40 13.61
N GLU A 548 57.79 -40.18 12.31
CA GLU A 548 57.15 -41.11 11.38
C GLU A 548 57.75 -41.00 9.98
N LEU A 549 57.85 -42.12 9.28
CA LEU A 549 58.25 -42.21 7.88
C LEU A 549 57.20 -43.03 7.15
N GLU A 550 56.48 -42.40 6.21
CA GLU A 550 55.53 -43.07 5.34
C GLU A 550 56.07 -43.14 3.92
N THR A 551 55.90 -44.28 3.26
CA THR A 551 56.30 -44.46 1.86
C THR A 551 55.13 -45.00 1.05
N TYR A 552 54.79 -44.27 -0.01
CA TYR A 552 53.68 -44.53 -0.91
C TYR A 552 54.22 -44.91 -2.29
N PHE A 553 53.63 -45.95 -2.88
CA PHE A 553 53.95 -46.45 -4.21
C PHE A 553 52.74 -47.20 -4.79
N ILE A 554 52.76 -47.47 -6.10
CA ILE A 554 51.70 -48.21 -6.82
C ILE A 554 51.82 -49.72 -6.58
#